data_AF-A0A399SM97-F1
#
_entry.id   AF-A0A399SM97-F1
#
_cell.length_a   1.000
_cell.length_b   1.000
_cell.length_c   1.000
_cell.angle_alpha   90.00
_cell.angle_beta   90.00
_cell.angle_gamma   90.00
#
_symmetry.space_group_name_H-M   'P 1'
#
loop_
_entity.id
_entity.type
_entity.pdbx_description
1 polymer ?
#
loop_
_entity_poly.entity_id
_entity_poly.type
_entity_poly.pdbx_seq_one_letter_code
_entity_poly.pdbx_strand_id
1 'polypeptide(L)'
;YDHATVPKADRWGPGTRIPAIIVSPFAKKGFVDHTQYDTASVLRLITHRFGLPTLPGIKQRDAALVSNGNKPMGDLTNALDFTQAQ
;
A
#
# COMPACT_ATOMS: atom_id res chain seq x y z
N TYR A 1 -2.44 -21.06 4.42
CA TYR A 1 -1.29 -21.35 3.55
C TYR A 1 -1.25 -20.28 2.48
N ASP A 2 -0.18 -19.49 2.42
CA ASP A 2 0.08 -18.50 1.37
C ASP A 2 1.35 -18.94 0.64
N HIS A 3 1.28 -19.09 -0.69
CA HIS A 3 2.33 -19.72 -1.49
C HIS A 3 3.40 -18.73 -1.96
N ALA A 4 3.20 -17.43 -1.74
CA ALA A 4 4.12 -16.42 -2.25
C ALA A 4 5.23 -16.07 -1.27
N THR A 5 6.39 -15.72 -1.83
CA THR A 5 7.54 -15.29 -1.06
C THR A 5 7.26 -13.97 -0.35
N VAL A 6 7.59 -13.92 0.95
CA VAL A 6 7.54 -12.70 1.73
C VAL A 6 8.71 -11.81 1.31
N PRO A 7 8.46 -10.57 0.84
CA PRO A 7 9.53 -9.62 0.52
C PRO A 7 10.35 -9.30 1.77
N LYS A 8 11.66 -9.16 1.62
CA LYS A 8 12.51 -8.68 2.71
C LYS A 8 12.34 -7.17 2.86
N ALA A 9 11.84 -6.72 4.00
CA ALA A 9 11.63 -5.31 4.33
C ALA A 9 12.44 -4.93 5.60
N ASP A 10 11.78 -4.36 6.60
CA ASP A 10 12.38 -4.00 7.89
C ASP A 10 12.55 -5.22 8.84
N ARG A 11 12.95 -4.97 10.09
CA ARG A 11 13.16 -5.97 11.15
C ARG A 11 11.96 -6.92 11.35
N TRP A 12 10.75 -6.47 11.05
CA TRP A 12 9.52 -7.26 11.22
C TRP A 12 9.01 -7.83 9.90
N GLY A 13 9.56 -7.39 8.77
CA GLY A 13 9.13 -7.77 7.43
C GLY A 13 7.67 -7.40 7.15
N PRO A 14 7.16 -7.65 5.94
CA PRO A 14 5.74 -7.82 5.72
C PRO A 14 5.29 -9.13 6.39
N GLY A 15 4.22 -9.08 7.17
CA GLY A 15 3.63 -10.29 7.75
C GLY A 15 2.92 -11.16 6.70
N THR A 16 2.16 -12.15 7.16
CA THR A 16 1.27 -12.95 6.29
C THR A 16 0.31 -12.05 5.52
N ARG A 17 0.03 -12.40 4.25
CA ARG A 17 -0.95 -11.68 3.45
C ARG A 17 -2.34 -11.72 4.09
N ILE A 18 -3.00 -10.57 4.07
CA ILE A 18 -4.37 -10.39 4.54
C ILE A 18 -5.23 -9.85 3.39
N PRO A 19 -6.55 -10.12 3.38
CA PRO A 19 -7.44 -9.49 2.42
C PRO A 19 -7.55 -7.99 2.68
N ALA A 20 -7.67 -7.21 1.60
CA ALA A 20 -8.01 -5.79 1.64
C ALA A 20 -9.11 -5.51 0.61
N ILE A 21 -10.13 -4.75 1.00
CA ILE A 21 -11.26 -4.37 0.13
C ILE A 21 -11.41 -2.86 0.20
N ILE A 22 -11.56 -2.22 -0.96
CA ILE A 22 -11.80 -0.79 -1.09
C ILE A 22 -13.21 -0.60 -1.63
N VAL A 23 -14.06 0.07 -0.85
CA VAL A 23 -15.44 0.40 -1.23
C VAL A 23 -15.56 1.92 -1.32
N SER A 24 -15.81 2.42 -2.52
CA SER A 24 -15.92 3.85 -2.81
C SER A 24 -16.67 4.06 -4.13
N PRO A 25 -17.37 5.19 -4.33
CA PRO A 25 -17.84 5.61 -5.65
C PRO A 25 -16.69 5.68 -6.67
N PHE A 26 -15.49 6.03 -6.22
CA PHE A 26 -14.28 6.13 -7.05
C PHE A 26 -13.53 4.81 -7.19
N ALA A 27 -13.97 3.72 -6.56
CA ALA A 27 -13.26 2.45 -6.67
C ALA A 27 -13.44 1.86 -8.08
N LYS A 28 -12.33 1.47 -8.72
CA LYS A 28 -12.35 0.76 -10.01
C LYS A 28 -13.22 -0.50 -9.91
N LYS A 29 -14.16 -0.67 -10.84
CA LYS A 29 -15.10 -1.80 -10.84
C LYS A 29 -14.44 -3.07 -11.37
N GLY A 30 -14.74 -4.21 -10.76
CA GLY A 30 -14.22 -5.52 -11.18
C GLY A 30 -12.68 -5.62 -11.15
N PHE A 31 -12.02 -4.74 -10.38
CA PHE A 31 -10.57 -4.59 -10.40
C PHE A 31 -9.92 -5.31 -9.21
N VAL A 32 -8.90 -6.11 -9.51
CA VAL A 32 -8.02 -6.72 -8.51
C VAL A 32 -6.68 -5.99 -8.59
N ASP A 33 -6.34 -5.27 -7.52
CA ASP A 33 -5.07 -4.56 -7.44
C ASP A 33 -3.94 -5.50 -7.02
N HIS A 34 -2.91 -5.60 -7.86
CA HIS A 34 -1.71 -6.40 -7.60
C HIS A 34 -0.53 -5.57 -7.06
N THR A 35 -0.76 -4.29 -6.79
CA THR A 35 0.22 -3.44 -6.10
C THR A 35 0.49 -4.02 -4.71
N GLN A 36 1.76 -3.97 -4.30
CA GLN A 36 2.14 -4.45 -2.98
C GLN A 36 1.74 -3.45 -1.90
N TYR A 37 1.01 -3.94 -0.90
CA TYR A 37 0.50 -3.16 0.21
C TYR A 37 0.81 -3.82 1.55
N ASP A 38 0.74 -2.99 2.59
CA ASP A 38 0.69 -3.41 3.98
C ASP A 38 -0.33 -2.57 4.76
N THR A 39 -0.46 -2.81 6.07
CA THR A 39 -1.38 -2.03 6.91
C THR A 39 -1.02 -0.54 6.96
N ALA A 40 0.25 -0.18 6.76
CA ALA A 40 0.68 1.21 6.68
C ALA A 40 0.32 1.88 5.35
N SER A 41 -0.09 1.14 4.31
CA SER A 41 -0.65 1.71 3.08
C SER A 41 -1.93 2.52 3.33
N VAL A 42 -2.70 2.19 4.37
CA VAL A 42 -3.83 3.02 4.82
C VAL A 42 -3.35 4.39 5.31
N LEU A 43 -2.27 4.42 6.09
CA LEU A 43 -1.67 5.67 6.55
C LEU A 43 -1.09 6.46 5.37
N ARG A 44 -0.46 5.80 4.40
CA ARG A 44 0.03 6.44 3.17
C ARG A 44 -1.11 7.12 2.41
N LEU A 45 -2.26 6.45 2.25
CA LEU A 45 -3.45 7.04 1.63
C LEU A 45 -3.93 8.28 2.37
N ILE A 46 -4.03 8.23 3.71
CA ILE A 46 -4.46 9.37 4.54
C ILE A 46 -3.46 10.54 4.40
N THR A 47 -2.16 10.26 4.50
CA THR A 47 -1.11 11.26 4.34
C THR A 47 -1.20 11.94 2.98
N HIS A 48 -1.34 11.16 1.89
CA HIS A 48 -1.51 11.70 0.54
C HIS A 48 -2.78 12.56 0.46
N ARG A 49 -3.94 12.00 0.86
CA ARG A 49 -5.25 12.64 0.73
C ARG A 49 -5.32 14.01 1.39
N PHE A 50 -4.68 14.17 2.56
CA PHE A 50 -4.75 15.38 3.36
C PHE A 50 -3.48 16.24 3.28
N GLY A 51 -2.52 15.88 2.42
CA GLY A 51 -1.25 16.62 2.28
C GLY A 51 -0.43 16.66 3.56
N LEU A 52 -0.48 15.60 4.37
CA LEU A 52 0.21 15.55 5.66
C LEU A 52 1.71 15.26 5.48
N PRO A 53 2.56 15.66 6.44
CA PRO A 53 3.93 15.18 6.49
C PRO A 53 3.99 13.66 6.64
N THR A 54 4.85 12.99 5.87
CA THR A 54 5.06 11.55 5.98
C THR A 54 5.63 11.17 7.34
N LEU A 55 5.00 10.21 8.00
CA LEU A 55 5.41 9.73 9.32
C LEU A 55 6.81 9.08 9.27
N PRO A 56 7.66 9.26 10.29
CA PRO A 56 9.00 8.67 10.33
C PRO A 56 9.02 7.15 10.12
N GLY A 57 8.05 6.42 10.69
CA GLY A 57 7.94 4.96 10.51
C GLY A 57 7.67 4.54 9.07
N ILE A 58 6.89 5.31 8.31
CA ILE A 58 6.65 5.06 6.88
C ILE A 58 7.95 5.27 6.11
N LYS A 59 8.66 6.38 6.36
CA LYS A 59 9.96 6.67 5.72
C LYS A 59 10.99 5.57 5.98
N GLN A 60 11.10 5.12 7.23
CA GLN A 60 12.04 4.06 7.62
C GLN A 60 11.72 2.75 6.88
N ARG A 61 10.45 2.41 6.75
CA ARG A 61 10.00 1.18 6.09
C ARG A 61 10.21 1.22 4.58
N ASP A 62 9.93 2.35 3.94
CA ASP A 62 10.21 2.54 2.51
C ASP A 62 11.72 2.46 2.25
N ALA A 63 12.55 3.09 3.09
CA ALA A 63 14.00 2.99 2.99
C ALA A 63 14.50 1.54 3.15
N ALA A 64 13.93 0.76 4.08
CA ALA A 64 14.28 -0.64 4.29
C ALA A 64 13.88 -1.53 3.10
N LEU A 65 12.75 -1.27 2.45
CA LEU A 65 12.34 -1.98 1.23
C LEU A 65 13.32 -1.68 0.08
N VAL A 66 13.63 -0.40 -0.13
CA VAL A 66 14.55 0.04 -1.17
C VAL A 66 15.95 -0.53 -0.96
N SER A 67 16.46 -0.54 0.28
CA SER A 67 17.77 -1.13 0.59
C SER A 67 17.82 -2.64 0.32
N ASN A 68 16.68 -3.32 0.33
CA ASN A 68 16.55 -4.73 0.02
C ASN A 68 16.17 -5.00 -1.46
N GLY A 69 16.26 -3.99 -2.33
CA GLY A 69 15.99 -4.11 -3.77
C GLY A 69 14.50 -4.12 -4.15
N ASN A 70 13.61 -3.80 -3.22
CA ASN A 70 12.17 -3.72 -3.45
C ASN A 70 11.72 -2.27 -3.71
N LYS A 71 10.52 -2.11 -4.27
CA LYS A 71 9.86 -0.80 -4.36
C LYS A 71 9.20 -0.44 -3.02
N PRO A 72 8.98 0.85 -2.72
CA PRO A 72 8.11 1.26 -1.63
C PRO A 72 6.71 0.67 -1.76
N MET A 73 6.02 0.52 -0.63
CA MET A 73 4.62 0.05 -0.62
C MET A 73 3.72 1.08 -1.28
N GLY A 74 2.66 0.61 -1.93
CA GLY A 74 1.67 1.51 -2.51
C GLY A 74 0.80 2.21 -1.44
N ASP A 75 0.02 3.20 -1.88
CA ASP A 75 -0.83 4.06 -1.07
C ASP A 75 -2.33 3.89 -1.36
N LEU A 76 -2.73 2.75 -1.93
CA LEU A 76 -4.10 2.39 -2.31
C LEU A 76 -4.74 3.25 -3.42
N THR A 77 -4.07 4.29 -3.93
CA THR A 77 -4.64 5.18 -4.97
C THR A 77 -4.81 4.48 -6.32
N ASN A 78 -4.01 3.45 -6.63
CA ASN A 78 -4.15 2.69 -7.87
C ASN A 78 -5.50 1.97 -7.99
N ALA A 79 -6.17 1.67 -6.89
CA ALA A 79 -7.51 1.09 -6.88
C ALA A 79 -8.63 2.13 -7.12
N LEU A 80 -8.28 3.42 -7.17
CA LEU A 80 -9.22 4.52 -7.31
C LEU A 80 -9.11 5.14 -8.71
N ASP A 81 -10.24 5.57 -9.23
CA ASP A 81 -10.39 6.32 -10.47
C ASP A 81 -11.30 7.52 -10.19
N PHE A 82 -10.70 8.70 -10.20
CA PHE A 82 -11.38 9.97 -9.94
C PHE A 82 -11.91 10.63 -11.22
N THR A 83 -11.70 10.01 -12.40
CA THR A 83 -12.23 10.49 -13.67
C THR A 83 -13.63 9.97 -13.95
N GLN A 84 -14.06 8.92 -13.23
CA GLN A 84 -15.44 8.47 -13.24
C GLN A 84 -16.32 9.57 -12.65
N ALA A 85 -17.07 10.25 -13.53
CA ALA A 85 -18.10 11.20 -13.12
C ALA A 85 -19.11 10.49 -12.21
N GLN A 86 -19.55 11.20 -11.17
CA GLN A 86 -20.49 10.68 -10.19
C GLN A 86 -21.92 10.65 -10.73
#